data_AF-A0AAV9XEQ7-F1
#
_entry.id   AF-A0AAV9XEQ7-F1
#
_cell.length_a   1.000
_cell.length_b   1.000
_cell.length_c   1.000
_cell.angle_alpha   90.00
_cell.angle_beta   90.00
_cell.angle_gamma   90.00
#
_symmetry.space_group_name_H-M   'P 1'
#
loop_
_entity.id
_entity.type
_entity.pdbx_description
1 polymer ?
#
loop_
_entity_poly.entity_id
_entity_poly.type
_entity_poly.pdbx_seq_one_letter_code
_entity_poly.pdbx_strand_id
1 'polypeptide(L)'
;MSTSTVQVCTLSDLPERKSTEAVPLYRDSITILSKRQRVKQRFKIPRFESLNVPKWRKSNIAGVPRAKSGISLRSSSGEKKSEPQEEDRLAWRYDRTDRGHTPAILAIRPGHFLAKALDPIMFEVMDFLIEAAIDLAAVDLVMRDDVPTIQITGALKPSNFDKDIVPNLRDMLDNRIVSETGCVGNEYEIMFMTGSIERETTAPADHYRKAGLPGQSVGVQGIGWSTGTIGGYMLPKNPELLGQCFALSCHHVLLPTNKSASSEEAKGVQVPFYLKVVQKYHKGVSWKLPSEVIVESPSLGDHQATLERSEAAESEAKDALAELKEKEVFGSQTTRKSKSFWKIILDNLQQTSKRLQVFDRKFGTVIATSGYRVHPTMGVSLDWGIIRVVNSRAGKNIMKPANKGTWMFWDAFANREIMITDIADPAFGEEVYKVGRSGESYGVINGITDGVNLPGNGRLTREWTIIGNAKKEFSLPGDSGSFIINRHLQLVGMIIGGRDELSYFTPIKIILQDIEQQTGKRFSL
;
A
#
# COMPACT_ATOMS: atom_id res chain seq x y z
N MET A 1 -29.21 37.32 40.56
CA MET A 1 -28.20 37.50 39.50
C MET A 1 -26.84 37.58 40.18
N SER A 2 -26.11 36.47 40.21
CA SER A 2 -24.77 36.39 40.83
C SER A 2 -23.71 36.47 39.75
N THR A 3 -22.82 37.46 39.86
CA THR A 3 -21.62 37.61 39.04
C THR A 3 -20.43 37.01 39.77
N SER A 4 -19.82 35.99 39.17
CA SER A 4 -18.61 35.34 39.68
C SER A 4 -17.38 35.98 39.04
N THR A 5 -16.56 36.63 39.87
CA THR A 5 -15.28 37.24 39.50
C THR A 5 -14.20 36.15 39.49
N VAL A 6 -13.51 35.95 38.36
CA VAL A 6 -12.36 35.05 38.23
C VAL A 6 -11.08 35.82 38.54
N GLN A 7 -10.32 35.34 39.52
CA GLN A 7 -9.05 35.90 39.96
C GLN A 7 -7.89 35.30 39.13
N VAL A 8 -7.10 36.16 38.49
CA VAL A 8 -5.90 35.79 37.72
C VAL A 8 -4.72 35.65 38.68
N CYS A 9 -4.11 34.45 38.75
CA CYS A 9 -2.85 34.24 39.46
C CYS A 9 -1.66 34.50 38.52
N THR A 10 -0.79 35.44 38.88
CA THR A 10 0.47 35.74 38.21
C THR A 10 1.57 34.78 38.66
N LEU A 11 2.30 34.21 37.69
CA LEU A 11 3.50 33.41 37.90
C LEU A 11 4.69 34.34 38.22
N SER A 12 5.01 34.47 39.50
CA SER A 12 6.30 34.95 39.97
C SER A 12 6.53 34.32 41.33
N ASP A 13 7.08 33.09 41.35
CA ASP A 13 7.80 32.48 42.47
C ASP A 13 8.17 31.03 42.10
N LEU A 14 9.30 30.85 41.43
CA LEU A 14 10.00 29.55 41.41
C LEU A 14 11.51 29.79 41.62
N PRO A 15 12.16 29.03 42.51
CA PRO A 15 13.54 29.28 42.92
C PRO A 15 14.56 28.80 41.89
N GLU A 16 15.62 29.59 41.74
CA GLU A 16 16.81 29.31 40.93
C GLU A 16 17.41 27.93 41.26
N ARG A 17 17.43 27.04 40.25
CA ARG A 17 18.23 25.81 40.31
C ARG A 17 19.64 26.08 39.80
N LYS A 18 20.59 25.91 40.72
CA LYS A 18 22.04 25.95 40.50
C LYS A 18 22.48 24.93 39.45
N SER A 19 23.33 25.41 38.55
CA SER A 19 24.09 24.68 37.54
C SER A 19 24.98 23.60 38.17
N THR A 20 24.89 22.37 37.66
CA THR A 20 25.88 21.32 37.89
C THR A 20 26.49 20.89 36.56
N GLU A 21 27.79 21.20 36.48
CA GLU A 21 28.91 20.51 35.83
C GLU A 21 28.66 19.74 34.52
N ALA A 22 29.30 20.27 33.48
CA ALA A 22 29.49 19.64 32.18
C ALA A 22 30.50 18.47 32.28
N VAL A 23 30.07 17.30 31.82
CA VAL A 23 30.94 16.14 31.54
C VAL A 23 31.37 16.21 30.07
N PRO A 24 32.68 16.17 29.74
CA PRO A 24 33.14 16.22 28.35
C PRO A 24 32.99 14.84 27.70
N LEU A 25 32.11 14.74 26.70
CA LEU A 25 32.03 13.56 25.84
C LEU A 25 33.07 13.67 24.71
N TYR A 26 33.93 12.65 24.68
CA TYR A 26 34.93 12.34 23.67
C TYR A 26 34.40 12.49 22.23
N ARG A 27 35.13 13.27 21.43
CA ARG A 27 35.02 13.29 19.96
C ARG A 27 35.99 12.28 19.39
N ASP A 28 35.51 11.11 18.98
CA ASP A 28 36.23 10.29 18.01
C ASP A 28 35.78 10.66 16.59
N SER A 29 36.75 11.20 15.86
CA SER A 29 36.64 11.69 14.50
C SER A 29 37.01 10.54 13.57
N ILE A 30 36.06 9.92 12.88
CA ILE A 30 36.36 9.02 11.77
C ILE A 30 36.44 9.86 10.49
N THR A 31 37.66 10.20 10.11
CA THR A 31 38.02 10.78 8.82
C THR A 31 38.03 9.68 7.77
N ILE A 32 37.01 9.60 6.90
CA ILE A 32 37.09 8.78 5.67
C ILE A 32 37.62 9.67 4.56
N LEU A 33 38.88 9.41 4.20
CA LEU A 33 39.60 9.98 3.07
C LEU A 33 38.94 9.56 1.75
N SER A 34 38.44 10.56 1.00
CA SER A 34 38.03 10.40 -0.39
C SER A 34 39.27 10.23 -1.29
N LYS A 35 39.50 9.03 -1.83
CA LYS A 35 40.41 8.85 -2.97
C LYS A 35 39.62 8.91 -4.28
N ARG A 36 39.68 10.08 -4.92
CA ARG A 36 39.43 10.27 -6.35
C ARG A 36 40.53 9.56 -7.15
N GLN A 37 40.17 8.64 -8.04
CA GLN A 37 41.00 8.28 -9.19
C GLN A 37 40.24 8.56 -10.48
N ARG A 38 40.78 9.51 -11.25
CA ARG A 38 40.40 9.82 -12.63
C ARG A 38 41.01 8.74 -13.52
N VAL A 39 40.19 8.07 -14.33
CA VAL A 39 40.66 7.43 -15.56
C VAL A 39 39.87 8.05 -16.72
N LYS A 40 40.59 8.83 -17.54
CA LYS A 40 40.12 9.27 -18.85
C LYS A 40 40.30 8.10 -19.81
N GLN A 41 39.22 7.60 -20.40
CA GLN A 41 39.30 6.85 -21.66
C GLN A 41 38.39 7.48 -22.70
N ARG A 42 39.05 7.93 -23.77
CA ARG A 42 38.47 8.39 -25.03
C ARG A 42 37.91 7.16 -25.75
N PHE A 43 36.64 7.19 -26.16
CA PHE A 43 36.14 6.31 -27.20
C PHE A 43 35.71 7.12 -28.42
N LYS A 44 36.26 6.71 -29.56
CA LYS A 44 36.03 7.24 -30.91
C LYS A 44 34.65 6.80 -31.39
N ILE A 45 33.92 7.73 -31.99
CA ILE A 45 32.69 7.48 -32.75
C ILE A 45 33.10 7.02 -34.16
N PRO A 46 32.62 5.88 -34.69
CA PRO A 46 32.64 5.63 -36.12
C PRO A 46 31.36 6.18 -36.77
N ARG A 47 31.56 6.97 -37.82
CA ARG A 47 30.55 7.35 -38.82
C ARG A 47 30.02 6.08 -39.48
N PHE A 48 28.70 5.99 -39.65
CA PHE A 48 28.10 5.08 -40.61
C PHE A 48 27.65 5.85 -41.85
N GLU A 49 28.21 5.44 -42.97
CA GLU A 49 27.88 5.88 -44.31
C GLU A 49 26.55 5.29 -44.79
N SER A 50 25.93 6.06 -45.68
CA SER A 50 24.76 5.78 -46.49
C SER A 50 24.78 4.40 -47.16
N LEU A 51 23.65 3.67 -47.08
CA LEU A 51 23.40 2.53 -47.95
C LEU A 51 22.15 2.72 -48.80
N ASN A 52 22.37 2.36 -50.06
CA ASN A 52 21.56 2.52 -51.26
C ASN A 52 20.15 1.92 -51.20
N VAL A 53 19.27 2.61 -51.90
CA VAL A 53 17.94 2.15 -52.36
C VAL A 53 18.09 1.28 -53.61
N PRO A 54 17.37 0.16 -53.74
CA PRO A 54 17.02 -0.39 -55.04
C PRO A 54 15.55 -0.10 -55.38
N LYS A 55 15.34 0.52 -56.55
CA LYS A 55 14.07 0.62 -57.26
C LYS A 55 13.82 -0.64 -58.11
N TRP A 56 12.57 -0.72 -58.62
CA TRP A 56 12.01 -1.57 -59.70
C TRP A 56 11.34 -2.86 -59.20
N ARG A 57 10.15 -3.29 -59.65
CA ARG A 57 9.29 -2.96 -60.81
C ARG A 57 7.86 -3.51 -60.59
N LYS A 58 6.86 -2.88 -61.22
CA LYS A 58 5.47 -3.36 -61.33
C LYS A 58 5.33 -4.52 -62.33
N SER A 59 4.41 -5.45 -62.08
CA SER A 59 3.51 -6.02 -63.10
C SER A 59 2.34 -6.78 -62.47
N ASN A 60 1.13 -6.45 -62.92
CA ASN A 60 -0.12 -7.19 -62.73
C ASN A 60 -0.12 -8.48 -63.57
N ILE A 61 -0.89 -9.49 -63.18
CA ILE A 61 -2.03 -10.09 -63.93
C ILE A 61 -2.58 -11.32 -63.16
N ALA A 62 -3.90 -11.48 -63.28
CA ALA A 62 -4.81 -12.39 -62.59
C ALA A 62 -4.70 -13.88 -62.98
N GLY A 63 -5.29 -14.75 -62.15
CA GLY A 63 -5.72 -16.10 -62.55
C GLY A 63 -5.85 -17.12 -61.41
N VAL A 64 -7.08 -17.41 -61.01
CA VAL A 64 -7.55 -18.58 -60.21
C VAL A 64 -8.38 -19.42 -61.21
N PRO A 65 -8.46 -20.79 -61.22
CA PRO A 65 -8.74 -21.62 -60.04
C PRO A 65 -8.23 -23.09 -59.97
N ARG A 66 -8.44 -23.65 -58.76
CA ARG A 66 -8.81 -25.04 -58.40
C ARG A 66 -7.74 -26.15 -58.26
N ALA A 67 -7.53 -26.48 -56.98
CA ALA A 67 -7.65 -27.80 -56.32
C ALA A 67 -6.97 -29.03 -56.94
N LYS A 68 -6.03 -29.62 -56.19
CA LYS A 68 -6.09 -31.02 -55.75
C LYS A 68 -5.12 -31.30 -54.59
N SER A 69 -5.60 -32.14 -53.70
CA SER A 69 -5.03 -32.74 -52.50
C SER A 69 -3.59 -33.24 -52.63
N GLY A 70 -2.75 -32.92 -51.64
CA GLY A 70 -1.45 -33.53 -51.43
C GLY A 70 -1.02 -33.40 -49.97
N ILE A 71 -1.30 -34.43 -49.16
CA ILE A 71 -0.66 -34.63 -47.87
C ILE A 71 0.75 -35.13 -48.16
N SER A 72 1.76 -34.35 -47.79
CA SER A 72 3.16 -34.79 -47.75
C SER A 72 3.89 -34.05 -46.64
N LEU A 73 4.10 -34.76 -45.53
CA LEU A 73 5.03 -34.41 -44.46
C LEU A 73 6.46 -34.31 -45.04
N ARG A 74 7.07 -33.12 -44.99
CA ARG A 74 8.53 -32.98 -45.02
C ARG A 74 8.99 -31.73 -44.27
N SER A 75 9.76 -32.02 -43.22
CA SER A 75 10.73 -31.21 -42.47
C SER A 75 11.10 -29.83 -43.05
N SER A 76 10.74 -28.77 -42.32
CA SER A 76 11.36 -27.45 -42.46
C SER A 76 12.55 -27.28 -41.52
N SER A 77 13.66 -26.95 -42.16
CA SER A 77 14.80 -26.15 -41.72
C SER A 77 14.66 -25.41 -40.38
N GLY A 78 15.66 -25.61 -39.52
CA GLY A 78 15.84 -24.85 -38.28
C GLY A 78 16.04 -23.36 -38.52
N GLU A 79 15.03 -22.58 -38.17
CA GLU A 79 15.20 -21.18 -37.81
C GLU A 79 15.88 -21.10 -36.44
N LYS A 80 17.04 -20.43 -36.40
CA LYS A 80 17.64 -19.99 -35.15
C LYS A 80 16.68 -18.97 -34.53
N LYS A 81 15.88 -19.41 -33.54
CA LYS A 81 15.14 -18.50 -32.66
C LYS A 81 16.16 -17.55 -32.03
N SER A 82 16.03 -16.26 -32.34
CA SER A 82 16.76 -15.20 -31.65
C SER A 82 16.50 -15.32 -30.14
N GLU A 83 17.55 -15.20 -29.33
CA GLU A 83 17.38 -15.10 -27.88
C GLU A 83 16.38 -13.98 -27.57
N PRO A 84 15.37 -14.23 -26.70
CA PRO A 84 14.48 -13.18 -26.24
C PRO A 84 15.29 -12.07 -25.58
N GLN A 85 14.93 -10.81 -25.82
CA GLN A 85 15.56 -9.69 -25.13
C GLN A 85 15.39 -9.86 -23.62
N GLU A 86 16.32 -9.29 -22.83
CA GLU A 86 16.33 -9.39 -21.36
C GLU A 86 14.98 -8.98 -20.73
N GLU A 87 14.26 -8.08 -21.40
CA GLU A 87 12.92 -7.60 -21.06
C GLU A 87 11.81 -8.65 -21.27
N ASP A 88 11.91 -9.50 -22.30
CA ASP A 88 10.98 -10.61 -22.52
C ASP A 88 11.21 -11.75 -21.52
N ARG A 89 12.44 -11.90 -21.02
CA ARG A 89 12.77 -12.88 -19.96
C ARG A 89 12.10 -12.54 -18.62
N LEU A 90 11.79 -11.27 -18.35
CA LEU A 90 11.10 -10.86 -17.13
C LEU A 90 9.61 -11.25 -17.17
N ALA A 91 8.92 -11.00 -18.28
CA ALA A 91 7.53 -11.43 -18.45
C ALA A 91 7.39 -12.97 -18.45
N TRP A 92 8.32 -13.68 -19.10
CA TRP A 92 8.31 -15.15 -19.19
C TRP A 92 8.61 -15.89 -17.87
N ARG A 93 9.19 -15.22 -16.87
CA ARG A 93 9.60 -15.87 -15.60
C ARG A 93 8.47 -16.07 -14.59
N TYR A 94 7.30 -15.49 -14.81
CA TYR A 94 6.18 -15.55 -13.86
C TYR A 94 5.21 -16.73 -14.06
N ASP A 95 5.35 -17.49 -15.15
CA ASP A 95 4.34 -18.47 -15.60
C ASP A 95 4.67 -19.94 -15.26
N ARG A 96 5.31 -20.22 -14.12
CA ARG A 96 5.60 -21.62 -13.75
C ARG A 96 5.26 -21.96 -12.31
N THR A 97 3.96 -22.04 -12.01
CA THR A 97 3.46 -23.00 -11.00
C THR A 97 2.11 -23.58 -11.41
N ASP A 98 2.15 -24.86 -11.76
CA ASP A 98 1.08 -25.74 -12.26
C ASP A 98 0.07 -26.12 -11.16
N ARG A 99 -0.75 -25.17 -10.70
CA ARG A 99 -1.80 -25.41 -9.68
C ARG A 99 -3.08 -24.65 -10.00
N GLY A 100 -3.99 -25.29 -10.73
CA GLY A 100 -5.37 -24.83 -10.97
C GLY A 100 -5.46 -23.53 -11.77
N HIS A 101 -6.21 -23.54 -12.87
CA HIS A 101 -6.49 -22.34 -13.68
C HIS A 101 -7.36 -21.33 -12.91
N THR A 102 -6.77 -20.65 -11.95
CA THR A 102 -7.18 -19.29 -11.59
C THR A 102 -6.41 -18.36 -12.52
N PRO A 103 -7.08 -17.40 -13.18
CA PRO A 103 -6.42 -16.45 -14.05
C PRO A 103 -5.23 -15.78 -13.38
N ALA A 104 -4.10 -15.71 -14.07
CA ALA A 104 -3.00 -14.87 -13.62
C ALA A 104 -3.30 -13.43 -14.03
N ILE A 105 -3.46 -12.52 -13.06
CA ILE A 105 -3.49 -11.09 -13.35
C ILE A 105 -2.04 -10.61 -13.51
N LEU A 106 -1.73 -10.02 -14.66
CA LEU A 106 -0.40 -9.47 -14.95
C LEU A 106 -0.47 -7.96 -15.22
N ALA A 107 0.66 -7.29 -14.99
CA ALA A 107 0.81 -5.87 -15.29
C ALA A 107 0.71 -5.59 -16.79
N ILE A 108 -0.08 -4.59 -17.17
CA ILE A 108 -0.10 -4.07 -18.54
C ILE A 108 1.07 -3.10 -18.71
N ARG A 109 1.80 -3.22 -19.83
CA ARG A 109 2.90 -2.31 -20.14
C ARG A 109 2.36 -0.88 -20.40
N PRO A 110 2.96 0.22 -19.90
CA PRO A 110 2.52 1.59 -20.17
C PRO A 110 2.51 1.95 -21.65
N GLY A 111 3.28 1.24 -22.47
CA GLY A 111 3.30 1.37 -23.93
C GLY A 111 2.20 0.58 -24.66
N HIS A 112 1.41 -0.22 -23.95
CA HIS A 112 0.36 -1.07 -24.52
C HIS A 112 -0.73 -0.23 -25.16
N PHE A 113 -1.31 -0.70 -26.27
CA PHE A 113 -2.29 0.06 -27.04
C PHE A 113 -3.48 0.50 -26.18
N LEU A 114 -3.95 -0.39 -25.32
CA LEU A 114 -5.11 -0.14 -24.46
C LEU A 114 -4.81 0.91 -23.38
N ALA A 115 -3.59 0.89 -22.82
CA ALA A 115 -3.15 1.89 -21.86
C ALA A 115 -3.06 3.27 -22.53
N LYS A 116 -2.43 3.35 -23.71
CA LYS A 116 -2.33 4.60 -24.48
C LYS A 116 -3.69 5.15 -24.90
N ALA A 117 -4.63 4.28 -25.23
CA ALA A 117 -5.98 4.68 -25.63
C ALA A 117 -6.82 5.14 -24.43
N LEU A 118 -6.70 4.48 -23.28
CA LEU A 118 -7.50 4.77 -22.08
C LEU A 118 -6.97 5.97 -21.29
N ASP A 119 -5.65 6.11 -21.16
CA ASP A 119 -5.02 7.14 -20.30
C ASP A 119 -5.54 8.58 -20.54
N PRO A 120 -5.73 9.05 -21.79
CA PRO A 120 -6.22 10.39 -22.06
C PRO A 120 -7.71 10.59 -21.77
N ILE A 121 -8.51 9.50 -21.79
CA ILE A 121 -9.97 9.54 -21.67
C ILE A 121 -10.48 8.85 -20.40
N MET A 122 -9.60 8.50 -19.45
CA MET A 122 -9.99 7.78 -18.24
C MET A 122 -11.15 8.48 -17.51
N PHE A 123 -11.08 9.80 -17.34
CA PHE A 123 -12.17 10.55 -16.70
C PHE A 123 -13.45 10.59 -17.55
N GLU A 124 -13.36 10.73 -18.87
CA GLU A 124 -14.53 10.67 -19.77
C GLU A 124 -15.24 9.31 -19.65
N VAL A 125 -14.46 8.22 -19.58
CA VAL A 125 -14.97 6.86 -19.37
C VAL A 125 -15.66 6.75 -18.01
N MET A 126 -15.03 7.25 -16.94
CA MET A 126 -15.63 7.18 -15.62
C MET A 126 -16.90 8.03 -15.49
N ASP A 127 -16.92 9.23 -16.08
CA ASP A 127 -18.10 10.11 -16.12
C ASP A 127 -19.25 9.41 -16.87
N PHE A 128 -18.97 8.79 -18.02
CA PHE A 128 -19.95 7.97 -18.75
C PHE A 128 -20.52 6.83 -17.89
N LEU A 129 -19.68 6.13 -17.12
CA LEU A 129 -20.13 5.04 -16.24
C LEU A 129 -21.03 5.56 -15.10
N ILE A 130 -20.71 6.72 -14.54
CA ILE A 130 -21.54 7.38 -13.51
C ILE A 130 -22.88 7.82 -14.10
N GLU A 131 -22.89 8.43 -15.30
CA GLU A 131 -24.11 8.81 -16.01
C GLU A 131 -24.98 7.60 -16.37
N ALA A 132 -24.36 6.45 -16.62
CA ALA A 132 -25.04 5.17 -16.80
C ALA A 132 -25.53 4.54 -15.47
N ALA A 133 -25.54 5.30 -14.37
CA ALA A 133 -25.98 4.91 -13.03
C ALA A 133 -25.20 3.74 -12.43
N ILE A 134 -23.92 3.59 -12.79
CA ILE A 134 -23.02 2.66 -12.10
C ILE A 134 -22.53 3.32 -10.81
N ASP A 135 -22.73 2.64 -9.67
CA ASP A 135 -22.08 3.00 -8.41
C ASP A 135 -20.59 2.64 -8.48
N LEU A 136 -19.83 3.46 -9.21
CA LEU A 136 -18.48 3.18 -9.64
C LEU A 136 -17.49 3.28 -8.48
N ALA A 137 -16.75 2.19 -8.24
CA ALA A 137 -15.64 2.12 -7.31
C ALA A 137 -14.29 2.35 -8.01
N ALA A 138 -14.06 1.65 -9.13
CA ALA A 138 -12.81 1.75 -9.88
C ALA A 138 -12.97 1.32 -11.35
N VAL A 139 -12.06 1.82 -12.20
CA VAL A 139 -11.79 1.36 -13.55
C VAL A 139 -10.31 1.03 -13.66
N ASP A 140 -10.02 -0.27 -13.76
CA ASP A 140 -8.67 -0.80 -13.71
C ASP A 140 -8.26 -1.38 -15.07
N LEU A 141 -6.96 -1.28 -15.39
CA LEU A 141 -6.40 -1.88 -16.59
C LEU A 141 -5.43 -3.02 -16.23
N VAL A 142 -5.83 -4.26 -16.53
CA VAL A 142 -5.11 -5.48 -16.15
C VAL A 142 -4.97 -6.47 -17.31
N MET A 143 -3.94 -7.31 -17.32
CA MET A 143 -3.90 -8.49 -18.19
C MET A 143 -4.56 -9.64 -17.43
N ARG A 144 -5.56 -10.29 -18.01
CA ARG A 144 -6.19 -11.49 -17.44
C ARG A 144 -6.14 -12.60 -18.48
N ASP A 145 -5.51 -13.72 -18.14
CA ASP A 145 -5.33 -14.86 -19.07
C ASP A 145 -4.70 -14.43 -20.42
N ASP A 146 -3.69 -13.57 -20.36
CA ASP A 146 -3.02 -12.95 -21.52
C ASP A 146 -3.90 -12.05 -22.41
N VAL A 147 -5.13 -11.74 -21.96
CA VAL A 147 -6.02 -10.79 -22.63
C VAL A 147 -5.99 -9.44 -21.89
N PRO A 148 -5.76 -8.32 -22.59
CA PRO A 148 -5.92 -7.00 -22.00
C PRO A 148 -7.38 -6.76 -21.59
N THR A 149 -7.61 -6.41 -20.33
CA THR A 149 -8.96 -6.30 -19.76
C THR A 149 -9.14 -4.95 -19.07
N ILE A 150 -10.20 -4.25 -19.42
CA ILE A 150 -10.73 -3.12 -18.63
C ILE A 150 -11.69 -3.72 -17.60
N GLN A 151 -11.29 -3.63 -16.34
CA GLN A 151 -12.09 -4.09 -15.23
C GLN A 151 -12.84 -2.91 -14.62
N ILE A 152 -14.16 -2.88 -14.78
CA ILE A 152 -15.05 -1.92 -14.15
C ILE A 152 -15.58 -2.53 -12.87
N THR A 153 -15.65 -1.74 -11.81
CA THR A 153 -16.23 -2.22 -10.56
C THR A 153 -17.21 -1.25 -9.97
N GLY A 154 -18.33 -1.79 -9.53
CA GLY A 154 -19.23 -1.11 -8.63
C GLY A 154 -19.91 -2.05 -7.63
N ALA A 155 -20.81 -1.48 -6.85
CA ALA A 155 -21.61 -2.23 -5.87
C ALA A 155 -22.55 -3.25 -6.53
N LEU A 156 -23.09 -2.94 -7.71
CA LEU A 156 -24.02 -3.80 -8.45
C LEU A 156 -23.85 -3.64 -9.96
N LYS A 157 -23.85 -4.76 -10.70
CA LYS A 157 -23.82 -4.76 -12.17
C LYS A 157 -25.18 -4.30 -12.71
N PRO A 158 -25.26 -3.22 -13.52
CA PRO A 158 -26.51 -2.86 -14.17
C PRO A 158 -27.00 -3.93 -15.14
N SER A 159 -28.31 -4.13 -15.24
CA SER A 159 -28.89 -5.12 -16.16
C SER A 159 -28.62 -4.83 -17.64
N ASN A 160 -28.35 -3.57 -17.98
CA ASN A 160 -27.99 -3.12 -19.33
C ASN A 160 -26.48 -3.04 -19.57
N PHE A 161 -25.63 -3.51 -18.64
CA PHE A 161 -24.18 -3.40 -18.76
C PHE A 161 -23.64 -4.04 -20.04
N ASP A 162 -23.98 -5.30 -20.30
CA ASP A 162 -23.44 -6.03 -21.46
C ASP A 162 -24.08 -5.57 -22.79
N LYS A 163 -25.31 -5.04 -22.75
CA LYS A 163 -26.09 -4.70 -23.95
C LYS A 163 -25.88 -3.27 -24.43
N ASP A 164 -25.74 -2.32 -23.51
CA ASP A 164 -25.72 -0.90 -23.84
C ASP A 164 -24.39 -0.25 -23.43
N ILE A 165 -23.91 -0.53 -22.22
CA ILE A 165 -22.71 0.13 -21.66
C ILE A 165 -21.44 -0.37 -22.35
N VAL A 166 -21.25 -1.69 -22.47
CA VAL A 166 -20.05 -2.30 -23.09
C VAL A 166 -19.88 -1.86 -24.55
N PRO A 167 -20.91 -1.88 -25.43
CA PRO A 167 -20.76 -1.39 -26.80
C PRO A 167 -20.37 0.10 -26.86
N ASN A 168 -20.98 0.96 -26.06
CA ASN A 168 -20.64 2.38 -26.04
C ASN A 168 -19.20 2.62 -25.56
N LEU A 169 -18.74 1.90 -24.54
CA LEU A 169 -17.33 1.95 -24.11
C LEU A 169 -16.39 1.48 -25.21
N ARG A 170 -16.75 0.41 -25.93
CA ARG A 170 -15.96 -0.07 -27.06
C ARG A 170 -15.86 0.99 -28.14
N ASP A 171 -16.95 1.64 -28.49
CA ASP A 171 -16.94 2.74 -29.46
C ASP A 171 -16.06 3.90 -29.00
N MET A 172 -16.11 4.28 -27.71
CA MET A 172 -15.21 5.32 -27.15
C MET A 172 -13.73 4.94 -27.29
N LEU A 173 -13.40 3.68 -27.00
CA LEU A 173 -12.03 3.17 -26.99
C LEU A 173 -11.50 2.87 -28.38
N ASP A 174 -12.25 2.20 -29.24
CA ASP A 174 -11.84 1.80 -30.58
C ASP A 174 -11.49 3.01 -31.44
N ASN A 175 -12.27 4.09 -31.34
CA ASN A 175 -11.96 5.37 -32.00
C ASN A 175 -10.57 5.89 -31.58
N ARG A 176 -10.23 5.79 -30.29
CA ARG A 176 -8.93 6.20 -29.76
C ARG A 176 -7.82 5.25 -30.13
N ILE A 177 -8.03 3.94 -29.99
CA ILE A 177 -7.09 2.88 -30.35
C ILE A 177 -6.68 3.03 -31.82
N VAL A 178 -7.63 3.22 -32.72
CA VAL A 178 -7.36 3.45 -34.15
C VAL A 178 -6.56 4.73 -34.35
N SER A 179 -6.91 5.82 -33.67
CA SER A 179 -6.18 7.09 -33.79
C SER A 179 -4.74 7.05 -33.27
N GLU A 180 -4.49 6.31 -32.18
CA GLU A 180 -3.19 6.26 -31.50
C GLU A 180 -2.25 5.19 -32.09
N THR A 181 -2.82 4.09 -32.58
CA THR A 181 -2.02 2.92 -33.01
C THR A 181 -2.11 2.62 -34.51
N GLY A 182 -3.09 3.19 -35.21
CA GLY A 182 -3.36 2.86 -36.62
C GLY A 182 -3.81 1.41 -36.83
N CYS A 183 -4.08 0.65 -35.77
CA CYS A 183 -4.48 -0.75 -35.83
C CYS A 183 -5.99 -0.88 -35.58
N VAL A 184 -6.65 -1.71 -36.38
CA VAL A 184 -8.08 -2.05 -36.24
C VAL A 184 -8.19 -3.49 -35.75
N GLY A 185 -9.15 -3.77 -34.87
CA GLY A 185 -9.45 -5.13 -34.42
C GLY A 185 -8.50 -5.65 -33.34
N ASN A 186 -8.00 -4.78 -32.46
CA ASN A 186 -7.25 -5.24 -31.29
C ASN A 186 -8.22 -5.95 -30.32
N GLU A 187 -7.84 -7.15 -29.86
CA GLU A 187 -8.65 -7.91 -28.92
C GLU A 187 -8.41 -7.39 -27.49
N TYR A 188 -9.51 -7.02 -26.82
CA TYR A 188 -9.53 -6.71 -25.40
C TYR A 188 -10.91 -7.00 -24.80
N GLU A 189 -10.93 -7.19 -23.49
CA GLU A 189 -12.14 -7.46 -22.72
C GLU A 189 -12.57 -6.26 -21.89
N ILE A 190 -13.88 -6.13 -21.68
CA ILE A 190 -14.46 -5.23 -20.69
C ILE A 190 -15.26 -6.10 -19.74
N MET A 191 -14.94 -6.03 -18.45
CA MET A 191 -15.55 -6.89 -17.43
C MET A 191 -16.12 -6.04 -16.30
N PHE A 192 -17.23 -6.48 -15.72
CA PHE A 192 -17.75 -5.94 -14.48
C PHE A 192 -17.44 -6.86 -13.31
N MET A 193 -16.91 -6.30 -12.22
CA MET A 193 -16.71 -6.99 -10.96
C MET A 193 -17.56 -6.33 -9.87
N THR A 194 -18.24 -7.15 -9.07
CA THR A 194 -18.86 -6.67 -7.83
C THR A 194 -17.80 -6.69 -6.74
N GLY A 195 -17.54 -5.56 -6.13
CA GLY A 195 -16.52 -5.45 -5.09
C GLY A 195 -16.74 -4.26 -4.17
N SER A 196 -16.22 -4.39 -2.95
CA SER A 196 -16.12 -3.29 -1.99
C SER A 196 -14.70 -3.23 -1.44
N ILE A 197 -14.26 -2.07 -0.99
CA ILE A 197 -12.95 -1.94 -0.33
C ILE A 197 -13.10 -2.48 1.11
N GLU A 198 -12.56 -3.67 1.37
CA GLU A 198 -12.64 -4.35 2.67
C GLU A 198 -11.69 -3.72 3.73
N ARG A 199 -11.91 -3.97 5.04
CA ARG A 199 -11.16 -3.29 6.15
C ARG A 199 -10.62 -4.16 7.32
N GLU A 200 -10.62 -5.49 7.26
CA GLU A 200 -10.25 -6.32 8.43
C GLU A 200 -9.06 -7.28 8.23
N THR A 201 -8.10 -7.20 9.16
CA THR A 201 -7.01 -8.14 9.46
C THR A 201 -6.68 -7.97 10.94
N THR A 202 -5.81 -8.79 11.53
CA THR A 202 -5.49 -8.71 12.97
C THR A 202 -4.03 -8.37 13.20
N ALA A 203 -3.72 -7.57 14.23
CA ALA A 203 -2.34 -7.22 14.56
C ALA A 203 -1.52 -8.41 15.11
N PRO A 204 -0.25 -8.54 14.71
CA PRO A 204 0.73 -9.44 15.32
C PRO A 204 1.30 -8.93 16.65
N ALA A 205 1.88 -9.84 17.45
CA ALA A 205 2.37 -9.56 18.80
C ALA A 205 3.54 -8.56 18.88
N ASP A 206 4.31 -8.42 17.79
CA ASP A 206 5.42 -7.47 17.69
C ASP A 206 4.97 -6.00 17.56
N HIS A 207 3.66 -5.75 17.42
CA HIS A 207 3.09 -4.40 17.53
C HIS A 207 3.09 -3.86 18.98
N TYR A 208 3.25 -4.72 19.99
CA TYR A 208 3.29 -4.33 21.41
C TYR A 208 4.71 -4.00 21.90
N ARG A 209 5.38 -3.10 21.17
CA ARG A 209 6.73 -2.61 21.49
C ARG A 209 6.68 -1.14 21.88
N LYS A 210 7.62 -0.73 22.75
CA LYS A 210 7.78 0.67 23.14
C LYS A 210 8.17 1.51 21.92
N ALA A 211 9.34 1.27 21.33
CA ALA A 211 9.70 1.90 20.07
C ALA A 211 8.91 1.26 18.92
N GLY A 212 8.25 2.08 18.11
CA GLY A 212 7.51 1.56 16.98
C GLY A 212 8.38 1.26 15.76
N LEU A 213 7.79 0.56 14.80
CA LEU A 213 8.40 0.22 13.52
C LEU A 213 7.41 0.54 12.38
N PRO A 214 7.91 0.85 11.17
CA PRO A 214 7.10 0.78 9.95
C PRO A 214 6.27 -0.50 9.90
N GLY A 215 5.03 -0.41 9.42
CA GLY A 215 4.12 -1.54 9.30
C GLY A 215 3.24 -1.80 10.52
N GLN A 216 3.46 -1.09 11.64
CA GLN A 216 2.63 -1.26 12.83
C GLN A 216 1.22 -0.71 12.66
N SER A 217 0.27 -1.39 13.31
CA SER A 217 -1.12 -0.94 13.42
C SER A 217 -1.22 0.43 14.09
N VAL A 218 -2.09 1.30 13.57
CA VAL A 218 -2.38 2.61 14.15
C VAL A 218 -3.84 2.99 13.96
N GLY A 219 -4.39 3.73 14.93
CA GLY A 219 -5.76 4.21 14.92
C GLY A 219 -5.99 5.39 15.84
N VAL A 220 -7.12 6.06 15.68
CA VAL A 220 -7.59 7.10 16.60
C VAL A 220 -8.04 6.47 17.91
N GLN A 221 -7.67 7.09 19.03
CA GLN A 221 -8.04 6.63 20.36
C GLN A 221 -9.57 6.48 20.49
N GLY A 222 -9.98 5.31 20.99
CA GLY A 222 -11.40 5.01 21.24
C GLY A 222 -12.21 4.59 20.01
N ILE A 223 -11.61 4.56 18.81
CA ILE A 223 -12.33 4.26 17.56
C ILE A 223 -11.90 2.90 17.01
N GLY A 224 -12.75 1.87 17.14
CA GLY A 224 -12.44 0.50 16.73
C GLY A 224 -12.16 0.34 15.24
N TRP A 225 -12.95 1.00 14.40
CA TRP A 225 -12.83 0.96 12.94
C TRP A 225 -11.73 1.87 12.36
N SER A 226 -11.12 2.72 13.19
CA SER A 226 -10.00 3.56 12.80
C SER A 226 -8.75 2.69 12.81
N THR A 227 -8.46 2.05 11.69
CA THR A 227 -7.32 1.15 11.59
C THR A 227 -6.58 1.36 10.29
N GLY A 228 -5.27 1.51 10.42
CA GLY A 228 -4.32 1.64 9.32
C GLY A 228 -2.92 1.25 9.77
N THR A 229 -1.94 1.74 9.04
CA THR A 229 -0.53 1.42 9.23
C THR A 229 0.30 2.69 9.47
N ILE A 230 1.29 2.59 10.37
CA ILE A 230 2.39 3.56 10.48
C ILE A 230 3.34 3.31 9.32
N GLY A 231 3.40 4.22 8.35
CA GLY A 231 4.29 4.08 7.20
C GLY A 231 5.74 4.15 7.60
N GLY A 232 6.07 5.16 8.39
CA GLY A 232 7.41 5.36 8.91
C GLY A 232 7.54 6.68 9.65
N TYR A 233 8.79 6.99 9.99
CA TYR A 233 9.18 8.13 10.78
C TYR A 233 9.76 9.23 9.89
N MET A 234 9.63 10.46 10.36
CA MET A 234 10.17 11.64 9.71
C MET A 234 10.82 12.55 10.74
N LEU A 235 11.94 13.13 10.36
CA LEU A 235 12.66 14.15 11.12
C LEU A 235 12.45 15.51 10.46
N PRO A 236 12.11 16.55 11.24
CA PRO A 236 11.95 17.89 10.69
C PRO A 236 13.32 18.49 10.34
N LYS A 237 13.39 19.22 9.23
CA LYS A 237 14.56 20.04 8.86
C LYS A 237 14.52 21.45 9.47
N ASN A 238 13.39 21.80 10.09
CA ASN A 238 13.13 23.08 10.69
C ASN A 238 13.78 23.18 12.09
N PRO A 239 14.62 24.21 12.37
CA PRO A 239 15.33 24.35 13.64
C PRO A 239 14.43 24.32 14.88
N GLU A 240 13.23 24.92 14.80
CA GLU A 240 12.28 25.00 15.90
C GLU A 240 11.61 23.67 16.26
N LEU A 241 11.77 22.65 15.41
CA LEU A 241 11.23 21.31 15.61
C LEU A 241 12.33 20.28 15.90
N LEU A 242 13.61 20.69 15.99
CA LEU A 242 14.71 19.78 16.26
C LEU A 242 14.49 19.00 17.56
N GLY A 243 14.80 17.70 17.52
CA GLY A 243 14.57 16.77 18.63
C GLY A 243 13.15 16.20 18.69
N GLN A 244 12.23 16.64 17.82
CA GLN A 244 10.92 16.02 17.68
C GLN A 244 10.94 14.93 16.61
N CYS A 245 10.14 13.89 16.82
CA CYS A 245 9.93 12.80 15.88
C CYS A 245 8.48 12.81 15.39
N PHE A 246 8.31 12.65 14.09
CA PHE A 246 7.00 12.57 13.45
C PHE A 246 6.83 11.21 12.78
N ALA A 247 5.60 10.79 12.58
CA ALA A 247 5.26 9.61 11.81
C ALA A 247 4.20 9.93 10.76
N LEU A 248 4.17 9.13 9.70
CA LEU A 248 3.23 9.27 8.59
C LEU A 248 2.23 8.10 8.57
N SER A 249 0.97 8.42 8.30
CA SER A 249 -0.10 7.46 7.97
C SER A 249 -1.10 8.15 7.04
N CYS A 250 -2.23 7.51 6.72
CA CYS A 250 -3.27 8.11 5.88
C CYS A 250 -4.19 9.07 6.64
N HIS A 251 -4.69 10.10 5.97
CA HIS A 251 -5.71 10.98 6.52
C HIS A 251 -6.96 10.19 6.91
N HIS A 252 -7.44 9.26 6.09
CA HIS A 252 -8.64 8.47 6.41
C HIS A 252 -8.47 7.54 7.61
N VAL A 253 -7.23 7.24 8.00
CA VAL A 253 -6.94 6.49 9.22
C VAL A 253 -7.03 7.41 10.43
N LEU A 254 -6.44 8.61 10.34
CA LEU A 254 -6.35 9.57 11.45
C LEU A 254 -7.60 10.43 11.64
N LEU A 255 -8.43 10.57 10.60
CA LEU A 255 -9.71 11.27 10.61
C LEU A 255 -10.73 10.41 9.85
N PRO A 256 -11.10 9.24 10.41
CA PRO A 256 -11.94 8.28 9.71
C PRO A 256 -13.35 8.81 9.54
N THR A 257 -13.84 8.85 8.31
CA THR A 257 -15.25 9.16 8.07
C THR A 257 -16.11 8.04 8.63
N ASN A 258 -17.10 8.40 9.42
CA ASN A 258 -18.04 7.44 9.98
C ASN A 258 -18.93 6.87 8.85
N LYS A 259 -18.88 5.54 8.65
CA LYS A 259 -19.69 4.84 7.65
C LYS A 259 -21.01 4.28 8.25
N SER A 260 -21.07 4.05 9.56
CA SER A 260 -22.25 3.49 10.24
C SER A 260 -22.15 3.65 11.77
N ALA A 261 -22.29 4.89 12.25
CA ALA A 261 -22.22 5.25 13.69
C ALA A 261 -23.09 4.32 14.54
N SER A 262 -24.24 3.96 13.98
CA SER A 262 -25.28 3.15 14.60
C SER A 262 -24.79 1.82 15.16
N SER A 263 -23.85 1.14 14.48
CA SER A 263 -23.43 -0.21 14.89
C SER A 263 -22.50 -0.25 16.11
N GLU A 264 -21.63 0.76 16.30
CA GLU A 264 -20.73 0.84 17.46
C GLU A 264 -21.30 1.71 18.58
N GLU A 265 -22.08 2.75 18.27
CA GLU A 265 -22.86 3.46 19.28
C GLU A 265 -23.86 2.52 19.95
N ALA A 266 -24.43 1.55 19.21
CA ALA A 266 -25.23 0.46 19.79
C ALA A 266 -24.44 -0.45 20.74
N LYS A 267 -23.11 -0.53 20.59
CA LYS A 267 -22.20 -1.24 21.50
C LYS A 267 -21.68 -0.34 22.63
N GLY A 268 -22.18 0.90 22.75
CA GLY A 268 -21.81 1.85 23.80
C GLY A 268 -20.50 2.61 23.57
N VAL A 269 -19.93 2.57 22.36
CA VAL A 269 -18.70 3.30 22.03
C VAL A 269 -19.01 4.79 21.93
N GLN A 270 -18.31 5.62 22.72
CA GLN A 270 -18.44 7.07 22.63
C GLN A 270 -17.71 7.60 21.39
N VAL A 271 -18.48 7.87 20.33
CA VAL A 271 -17.94 8.48 19.12
C VAL A 271 -17.73 9.98 19.35
N PRO A 272 -16.51 10.52 19.16
CA PRO A 272 -16.22 11.94 19.27
C PRO A 272 -17.15 12.76 18.38
N PHE A 273 -17.59 13.93 18.87
CA PHE A 273 -18.56 14.77 18.17
C PHE A 273 -18.14 15.09 16.72
N TYR A 274 -16.85 15.31 16.48
CA TYR A 274 -16.34 15.61 15.14
C TYR A 274 -16.54 14.46 14.14
N LEU A 275 -16.69 13.21 14.60
CA LEU A 275 -16.97 12.01 13.79
C LEU A 275 -18.46 11.64 13.73
N LYS A 276 -19.35 12.34 14.45
CA LYS A 276 -20.78 12.03 14.47
C LYS A 276 -21.50 12.40 13.19
N VAL A 277 -20.93 13.29 12.37
CA VAL A 277 -21.53 13.62 11.08
C VAL A 277 -21.11 12.56 10.07
N VAL A 278 -21.98 11.56 9.89
CA VAL A 278 -21.86 10.48 8.91
C VAL A 278 -21.59 11.06 7.52
N GLN A 279 -20.65 10.44 6.78
CA GLN A 279 -20.25 10.86 5.44
C GLN A 279 -19.72 12.31 5.31
N LYS A 280 -19.51 13.03 6.41
CA LYS A 280 -18.89 14.36 6.34
C LYS A 280 -17.40 14.21 6.14
N TYR A 281 -16.94 14.62 4.97
CA TYR A 281 -15.52 14.75 4.69
C TYR A 281 -14.86 15.71 5.68
N HIS A 282 -13.83 15.23 6.36
CA HIS A 282 -13.06 16.05 7.29
C HIS A 282 -12.08 16.90 6.48
N LYS A 283 -12.18 18.22 6.65
CA LYS A 283 -11.13 19.12 6.16
C LYS A 283 -9.79 18.73 6.79
N GLY A 284 -8.72 19.00 6.07
CA GLY A 284 -7.37 18.80 6.59
C GLY A 284 -7.17 19.54 7.91
N VAL A 285 -6.48 18.89 8.85
CA VAL A 285 -6.01 19.56 10.06
C VAL A 285 -4.78 20.37 9.68
N SER A 286 -4.77 21.64 10.08
CA SER A 286 -3.64 22.53 9.84
C SER A 286 -2.66 22.47 10.99
N TRP A 287 -1.36 22.57 10.68
CA TRP A 287 -0.27 22.68 11.64
C TRP A 287 -0.48 23.78 12.71
N LYS A 288 -1.27 24.81 12.39
CA LYS A 288 -1.52 25.96 13.28
C LYS A 288 -2.60 25.70 14.33
N LEU A 289 -3.44 24.68 14.13
CA LEU A 289 -4.53 24.36 15.03
C LEU A 289 -4.17 23.08 15.77
N PRO A 290 -3.92 23.13 17.09
CA PRO A 290 -3.66 21.92 17.85
C PRO A 290 -4.89 21.03 17.73
N SER A 291 -4.68 19.83 17.19
CA SER A 291 -5.69 18.80 17.22
C SER A 291 -5.58 18.04 18.53
N GLU A 292 -6.71 17.78 19.16
CA GLU A 292 -6.80 16.91 20.34
C GLU A 292 -6.91 15.43 19.94
N VAL A 293 -6.73 15.10 18.67
CA VAL A 293 -6.85 13.72 18.17
C VAL A 293 -5.62 12.91 18.62
N ILE A 294 -5.83 12.11 19.66
CA ILE A 294 -4.86 11.15 20.18
C ILE A 294 -4.84 9.92 19.28
N VAL A 295 -3.63 9.47 18.97
CA VAL A 295 -3.37 8.30 18.14
C VAL A 295 -2.79 7.20 18.99
N GLU A 296 -3.29 5.98 18.79
CA GLU A 296 -2.89 4.77 19.50
C GLU A 296 -2.26 3.77 18.53
N SER A 297 -1.27 3.03 19.02
CA SER A 297 -0.65 1.90 18.33
C SER A 297 -0.38 0.77 19.34
N PRO A 298 -0.93 -0.44 19.12
CA PRO A 298 -1.84 -0.79 18.02
C PRO A 298 -3.20 -0.06 18.10
N SER A 299 -3.95 -0.06 16.99
CA SER A 299 -5.32 0.47 16.95
C SER A 299 -6.22 -0.24 17.98
N LEU A 300 -7.36 0.37 18.33
CA LEU A 300 -8.26 -0.20 19.33
C LEU A 300 -8.83 -1.55 18.86
N GLY A 301 -9.32 -1.63 17.62
CA GLY A 301 -9.88 -2.87 17.08
C GLY A 301 -8.85 -4.01 17.07
N ASP A 302 -7.63 -3.72 16.64
CA ASP A 302 -6.54 -4.71 16.68
C ASP A 302 -6.16 -5.13 18.11
N HIS A 303 -6.23 -4.19 19.06
CA HIS A 303 -5.94 -4.49 20.45
C HIS A 303 -6.98 -5.41 21.08
N GLN A 304 -8.26 -5.13 20.86
CA GLN A 304 -9.37 -5.96 21.33
C GLN A 304 -9.30 -7.35 20.70
N ALA A 305 -9.14 -7.45 19.38
CA ALA A 305 -9.00 -8.73 18.68
C ALA A 305 -7.79 -9.54 19.17
N THR A 306 -6.72 -8.88 19.63
CA THR A 306 -5.55 -9.58 20.21
C THR A 306 -5.81 -10.06 21.63
N LEU A 307 -6.51 -9.27 22.45
CA LEU A 307 -6.94 -9.69 23.79
C LEU A 307 -7.90 -10.88 23.71
N GLU A 308 -8.92 -10.80 22.87
CA GLU A 308 -9.90 -11.87 22.67
C GLU A 308 -9.24 -13.18 22.23
N ARG A 309 -8.30 -13.13 21.27
CA ARG A 309 -7.52 -14.31 20.86
C ARG A 309 -6.67 -14.87 22.00
N SER A 310 -6.06 -14.00 22.81
CA SER A 310 -5.28 -14.42 23.97
C SER A 310 -6.14 -15.09 25.03
N GLU A 311 -7.35 -14.58 25.27
CA GLU A 311 -8.32 -15.13 26.23
C GLU A 311 -8.90 -16.46 25.74
N ALA A 312 -9.23 -16.57 24.45
CA ALA A 312 -9.67 -17.82 23.84
C ALA A 312 -8.60 -18.91 23.94
N ALA A 313 -7.35 -18.59 23.61
CA ALA A 313 -6.22 -19.52 23.76
C ALA A 313 -5.98 -19.90 25.23
N GLU A 314 -6.19 -18.97 26.17
CA GLU A 314 -6.09 -19.27 27.61
C GLU A 314 -7.18 -20.25 28.05
N SER A 315 -8.41 -20.08 27.56
CA SER A 315 -9.51 -21.00 27.81
C SER A 315 -9.21 -22.40 27.27
N GLU A 316 -8.77 -22.50 26.01
CA GLU A 316 -8.42 -23.77 25.38
C GLU A 316 -7.31 -24.50 26.15
N ALA A 317 -6.27 -23.78 26.59
CA ALA A 317 -5.19 -24.36 27.39
C ALA A 317 -5.67 -24.86 28.77
N LYS A 318 -6.66 -24.19 29.38
CA LYS A 318 -7.27 -24.63 30.65
C LYS A 318 -8.09 -25.89 30.45
N ASP A 319 -8.90 -25.95 29.39
CA ASP A 319 -9.74 -27.10 29.06
C ASP A 319 -8.88 -28.33 28.75
N ALA A 320 -7.83 -28.17 27.95
CA ALA A 320 -6.86 -29.23 27.68
C ALA A 320 -6.18 -29.76 28.96
N LEU A 321 -5.86 -28.85 29.90
CA LEU A 321 -5.28 -29.24 31.19
C LEU A 321 -6.30 -29.95 32.09
N ALA A 322 -7.57 -29.57 32.05
CA ALA A 322 -8.65 -30.21 32.78
C ALA A 322 -8.91 -31.63 32.25
N GLU A 323 -8.98 -31.81 30.94
CA GLU A 323 -9.15 -33.12 30.28
C GLU A 323 -8.00 -34.09 30.65
N LEU A 324 -6.76 -33.61 30.69
CA LEU A 324 -5.61 -34.41 31.14
C LEU A 324 -5.67 -34.78 32.63
N LYS A 325 -6.32 -33.96 33.47
CA LYS A 325 -6.56 -34.32 34.88
C LYS A 325 -7.64 -35.38 35.00
N GLU A 326 -8.72 -35.25 34.23
CA GLU A 326 -9.81 -36.23 34.20
C GLU A 326 -9.32 -37.60 33.71
N LYS A 327 -8.54 -37.66 32.62
CA LYS A 327 -7.94 -38.89 32.10
C LYS A 327 -7.07 -39.62 33.13
N GLU A 328 -6.34 -38.90 33.99
CA GLU A 328 -5.59 -39.51 35.08
C GLU A 328 -6.49 -40.12 36.16
N VAL A 329 -7.62 -39.47 36.47
CA VAL A 329 -8.60 -40.01 37.43
C VAL A 329 -9.17 -41.35 36.92
N PHE A 330 -9.36 -41.50 35.61
CA PHE A 330 -9.81 -42.74 34.98
C PHE A 330 -8.69 -43.76 34.68
N GLY A 331 -7.48 -43.57 35.24
CA GLY A 331 -6.38 -44.54 35.11
C GLY A 331 -5.69 -44.57 33.74
N SER A 332 -6.01 -43.62 32.85
CA SER A 332 -5.26 -43.48 31.59
C SER A 332 -3.87 -42.90 31.86
N GLN A 333 -2.84 -43.50 31.27
CA GLN A 333 -1.48 -42.96 31.35
C GLN A 333 -1.37 -41.67 30.55
N THR A 334 -1.54 -40.52 31.21
CA THR A 334 -1.12 -39.23 30.63
C THR A 334 0.37 -39.02 30.89
N THR A 335 1.10 -38.47 29.92
CA THR A 335 2.53 -38.22 30.13
C THR A 335 2.72 -36.98 31.00
N ARG A 336 3.60 -37.05 32.00
CA ARG A 336 4.04 -35.88 32.80
C ARG A 336 4.48 -34.71 31.91
N LYS A 337 5.05 -35.03 30.72
CA LYS A 337 5.48 -34.06 29.70
C LYS A 337 4.30 -33.26 29.13
N SER A 338 3.17 -33.89 28.82
CA SER A 338 1.97 -33.21 28.28
C SER A 338 1.38 -32.20 29.26
N LYS A 339 1.30 -32.56 30.55
CA LYS A 339 0.82 -31.65 31.60
C LYS A 339 1.75 -30.46 31.82
N SER A 340 3.06 -30.71 31.89
CA SER A 340 4.04 -29.63 32.01
C SER A 340 4.01 -28.69 30.81
N PHE A 341 3.80 -29.24 29.61
CA PHE A 341 3.68 -28.45 28.38
C PHE A 341 2.50 -27.48 28.46
N TRP A 342 1.29 -27.97 28.71
CA TRP A 342 0.10 -27.12 28.79
C TRP A 342 0.15 -26.10 29.93
N LYS A 343 0.74 -26.47 31.07
CA LYS A 343 0.97 -25.52 32.16
C LYS A 343 1.87 -24.36 31.74
N ILE A 344 2.98 -24.65 31.05
CA ILE A 344 3.90 -23.62 30.53
C ILE A 344 3.18 -22.72 29.52
N ILE A 345 2.37 -23.29 28.62
CA ILE A 345 1.58 -22.51 27.66
C ILE A 345 0.59 -21.60 28.38
N LEU A 346 -0.16 -22.12 29.36
CA LEU A 346 -1.11 -21.34 30.15
C LEU A 346 -0.44 -20.19 30.91
N ASP A 347 0.67 -20.47 31.59
CA ASP A 347 1.44 -19.45 32.32
C ASP A 347 1.93 -18.34 31.36
N ASN A 348 2.41 -18.71 30.17
CA ASN A 348 2.84 -17.76 29.13
C ASN A 348 1.68 -16.91 28.59
N LEU A 349 0.52 -17.51 28.35
CA LEU A 349 -0.69 -16.81 27.88
C LEU A 349 -1.18 -15.81 28.93
N GLN A 350 -1.22 -16.22 30.21
CA GLN A 350 -1.60 -15.34 31.31
C GLN A 350 -0.64 -14.16 31.49
N GLN A 351 0.67 -14.41 31.38
CA GLN A 351 1.66 -13.35 31.42
C GLN A 351 1.51 -12.40 30.23
N THR A 352 1.24 -12.94 29.04
CA THR A 352 1.03 -12.15 27.83
C THR A 352 -0.23 -11.29 27.96
N SER A 353 -1.36 -11.85 28.36
CA SER A 353 -2.62 -11.12 28.59
C SER A 353 -2.44 -9.96 29.57
N LYS A 354 -1.80 -10.21 30.72
CA LYS A 354 -1.47 -9.13 31.69
C LYS A 354 -0.63 -8.03 31.06
N ARG A 355 0.37 -8.37 30.25
CA ARG A 355 1.22 -7.39 29.55
C ARG A 355 0.42 -6.59 28.51
N LEU A 356 -0.48 -7.23 27.77
CA LEU A 356 -1.32 -6.57 26.77
C LEU A 356 -2.28 -5.59 27.44
N GLN A 357 -2.93 -5.98 28.55
CA GLN A 357 -3.89 -5.15 29.27
C GLN A 357 -3.29 -3.86 29.84
N VAL A 358 -2.05 -3.89 30.30
CA VAL A 358 -1.36 -2.72 30.89
C VAL A 358 -0.49 -1.96 29.89
N PHE A 359 -0.50 -2.35 28.61
CA PHE A 359 0.33 -1.72 27.60
C PHE A 359 -0.19 -0.32 27.26
N ASP A 360 0.65 0.70 27.45
CA ASP A 360 0.34 2.07 27.04
C ASP A 360 0.35 2.17 25.51
N ARG A 361 -0.85 2.19 24.92
CA ARG A 361 -1.04 2.29 23.47
C ARG A 361 -0.85 3.70 22.93
N LYS A 362 -0.73 4.73 23.77
CA LYS A 362 -0.58 6.11 23.30
C LYS A 362 0.67 6.22 22.43
N PHE A 363 0.46 6.57 21.16
CA PHE A 363 1.53 6.69 20.17
C PHE A 363 1.90 8.15 19.93
N GLY A 364 0.90 9.02 19.80
CA GLY A 364 1.12 10.42 19.47
C GLY A 364 -0.15 11.23 19.35
N THR A 365 -0.03 12.38 18.70
CA THR A 365 -1.14 13.29 18.42
C THR A 365 -1.07 13.75 16.98
N VAL A 366 -2.21 13.81 16.29
CA VAL A 366 -2.30 14.34 14.92
C VAL A 366 -1.93 15.83 14.93
N ILE A 367 -1.07 16.27 14.02
CA ILE A 367 -0.69 17.69 13.90
C ILE A 367 -1.15 18.29 12.58
N ALA A 368 -1.16 17.51 11.51
CA ALA A 368 -1.64 17.96 10.21
C ALA A 368 -2.13 16.79 9.37
N THR A 369 -3.09 17.02 8.48
CA THR A 369 -3.57 16.02 7.53
C THR A 369 -3.97 16.66 6.21
N SER A 370 -4.01 15.87 5.14
CA SER A 370 -4.27 16.34 3.78
C SER A 370 -5.72 16.79 3.54
N GLY A 371 -6.70 16.13 4.16
CA GLY A 371 -8.12 16.46 4.01
C GLY A 371 -8.76 15.94 2.72
N TYR A 372 -8.39 14.73 2.28
CA TYR A 372 -8.85 14.12 1.00
C TYR A 372 -8.68 15.03 -0.22
N ARG A 373 -7.62 15.85 -0.23
CA ARG A 373 -7.33 16.68 -1.38
C ARG A 373 -6.90 15.81 -2.55
N VAL A 374 -7.09 16.32 -3.75
CA VAL A 374 -6.59 15.72 -4.98
C VAL A 374 -5.52 16.64 -5.54
N HIS A 375 -4.39 16.08 -5.93
CA HIS A 375 -3.32 16.85 -6.51
C HIS A 375 -3.80 17.52 -7.81
N PRO A 376 -3.71 18.85 -7.97
CA PRO A 376 -4.38 19.57 -9.05
C PRO A 376 -3.90 19.17 -10.45
N THR A 377 -2.61 18.87 -10.61
CA THR A 377 -2.03 18.52 -11.92
C THR A 377 -2.08 17.02 -12.21
N MET A 378 -1.68 16.18 -11.25
CA MET A 378 -1.57 14.73 -11.45
C MET A 378 -2.90 13.99 -11.26
N GLY A 379 -3.90 14.58 -10.60
CA GLY A 379 -5.17 13.92 -10.33
C GLY A 379 -5.08 12.77 -9.30
N VAL A 380 -3.93 12.56 -8.65
CA VAL A 380 -3.75 11.55 -7.59
C VAL A 380 -4.38 12.02 -6.28
N SER A 381 -4.88 11.09 -5.45
CA SER A 381 -5.30 11.42 -4.10
C SER A 381 -4.11 11.81 -3.22
N LEU A 382 -4.33 12.81 -2.38
CA LEU A 382 -3.43 13.19 -1.30
C LEU A 382 -4.08 12.73 -0.01
N ASP A 383 -3.65 11.57 0.48
CA ASP A 383 -4.19 10.92 1.67
C ASP A 383 -3.09 10.66 2.69
N TRP A 384 -2.64 11.73 3.33
CA TRP A 384 -1.56 11.69 4.32
C TRP A 384 -1.95 12.41 5.61
N GLY A 385 -1.35 11.97 6.70
CA GLY A 385 -1.51 12.53 8.02
C GLY A 385 -0.21 12.43 8.82
N ILE A 386 0.11 13.51 9.53
CA ILE A 386 1.32 13.66 10.34
C ILE A 386 0.97 13.52 11.81
N ILE A 387 1.66 12.60 12.47
CA ILE A 387 1.55 12.34 13.90
C ILE A 387 2.81 12.86 14.57
N ARG A 388 2.67 13.68 15.62
CA ARG A 388 3.78 13.94 16.54
C ARG A 388 3.89 12.78 17.50
N VAL A 389 4.98 12.04 17.40
CA VAL A 389 5.20 10.81 18.16
C VAL A 389 5.66 11.16 19.57
N VAL A 390 5.15 10.46 20.58
CA VAL A 390 5.68 10.56 21.94
C VAL A 390 7.12 10.05 21.93
N ASN A 391 8.07 10.76 22.55
CA ASN A 391 9.50 10.41 22.48
C ASN A 391 9.81 8.96 22.87
N SER A 392 9.08 8.36 23.81
CA SER A 392 9.23 6.96 24.22
C SER A 392 8.78 5.94 23.15
N ARG A 393 8.03 6.39 22.14
CA ARG A 393 7.51 5.60 21.02
C ARG A 393 8.24 5.86 19.70
N ALA A 394 9.16 6.82 19.67
CA ALA A 394 9.96 7.13 18.48
C ALA A 394 10.73 5.90 18.00
N GLY A 395 10.64 5.62 16.71
CA GLY A 395 11.23 4.45 16.08
C GLY A 395 12.27 4.80 15.03
N LYS A 396 12.62 3.81 14.22
CA LYS A 396 13.50 3.96 13.04
C LYS A 396 12.80 3.40 11.83
N ASN A 397 13.13 3.91 10.65
CA ASN A 397 12.67 3.38 9.36
C ASN A 397 13.41 2.08 9.00
N ILE A 398 13.18 1.05 9.82
CA ILE A 398 13.75 -0.29 9.68
C ILE A 398 12.63 -1.29 9.42
N MET A 399 12.73 -2.03 8.32
CA MET A 399 11.86 -3.14 7.96
C MET A 399 12.60 -4.47 8.16
N LYS A 400 11.87 -5.55 8.48
CA LYS A 400 12.45 -6.88 8.69
C LYS A 400 11.68 -7.91 7.87
N PRO A 401 12.18 -8.31 6.69
CA PRO A 401 11.54 -9.35 5.90
C PRO A 401 11.49 -10.66 6.69
N ALA A 402 10.28 -11.18 6.87
CA ALA A 402 10.00 -12.36 7.67
C ALA A 402 10.17 -13.66 6.88
N ASN A 403 9.86 -13.67 5.58
CA ASN A 403 9.84 -14.88 4.78
C ASN A 403 11.01 -15.04 3.83
N LYS A 404 11.41 -16.31 3.65
CA LYS A 404 12.11 -16.81 2.46
C LYS A 404 11.04 -17.13 1.42
N GLY A 405 10.69 -16.15 0.61
CA GLY A 405 9.72 -16.28 -0.48
C GLY A 405 10.35 -16.87 -1.75
N THR A 406 9.66 -16.69 -2.87
CA THR A 406 10.11 -17.06 -4.22
C THR A 406 10.90 -15.93 -4.90
N TRP A 407 11.06 -14.78 -4.26
CA TRP A 407 11.79 -13.63 -4.82
C TRP A 407 13.23 -13.65 -4.37
N MET A 408 14.10 -14.17 -5.24
CA MET A 408 15.54 -14.32 -5.00
C MET A 408 16.21 -13.06 -4.43
N PHE A 409 15.74 -11.86 -4.81
CA PHE A 409 16.30 -10.60 -4.30
C PHE A 409 15.94 -10.37 -2.83
N TRP A 410 14.66 -10.42 -2.48
CA TRP A 410 14.20 -10.13 -1.12
C TRP A 410 14.61 -11.23 -0.12
N ASP A 411 14.75 -12.46 -0.60
CA ASP A 411 15.29 -13.57 0.19
C ASP A 411 16.71 -13.31 0.71
N ALA A 412 17.52 -12.53 -0.02
CA ALA A 412 18.85 -12.13 0.42
C ALA A 412 18.81 -11.22 1.67
N PHE A 413 17.65 -10.63 1.95
CA PHE A 413 17.39 -9.80 3.12
C PHE A 413 16.56 -10.51 4.20
N ALA A 414 16.20 -11.78 4.01
CA ALA A 414 15.49 -12.53 5.04
C ALA A 414 16.29 -12.53 6.35
N ASN A 415 15.63 -12.12 7.44
CA ASN A 415 16.24 -11.93 8.77
C ASN A 415 17.26 -10.78 8.87
N ARG A 416 17.33 -9.88 7.89
CA ARG A 416 18.15 -8.66 7.95
C ARG A 416 17.28 -7.43 8.19
N GLU A 417 17.84 -6.47 8.90
CA GLU A 417 17.24 -5.14 9.04
C GLU A 417 17.49 -4.36 7.74
N ILE A 418 16.42 -3.98 7.06
CA ILE A 418 16.44 -3.12 5.89
C ILE A 418 16.19 -1.69 6.37
N MET A 419 17.11 -0.78 6.06
CA MET A 419 16.93 0.66 6.28
C MET A 419 16.55 1.33 4.96
N ILE A 420 15.60 2.26 5.02
CA ILE A 420 15.28 3.11 3.87
C ILE A 420 16.47 4.04 3.62
N THR A 421 17.09 3.98 2.44
CA THR A 421 18.32 4.71 2.14
C THR A 421 18.10 6.03 1.42
N ASP A 422 17.02 6.14 0.64
CA ASP A 422 16.70 7.33 -0.17
C ASP A 422 15.23 7.33 -0.59
N ILE A 423 14.85 8.26 -1.47
CA ILE A 423 13.54 8.36 -2.11
C ILE A 423 13.69 8.24 -3.63
N ALA A 424 12.79 7.51 -4.28
CA ALA A 424 12.74 7.37 -5.73
C ALA A 424 11.36 7.75 -6.29
N ASP A 425 11.30 8.01 -7.60
CA ASP A 425 10.03 8.05 -8.33
C ASP A 425 9.61 6.62 -8.67
N PRO A 426 8.29 6.32 -8.70
CA PRO A 426 7.83 5.01 -9.12
C PRO A 426 8.20 4.74 -10.57
N ALA A 427 8.74 3.55 -10.84
CA ALA A 427 9.04 3.08 -12.18
C ALA A 427 8.16 1.88 -12.56
N PHE A 428 7.70 1.84 -13.81
CA PHE A 428 6.97 0.70 -14.33
C PHE A 428 7.79 -0.60 -14.25
N GLY A 429 7.14 -1.70 -13.87
CA GLY A 429 7.77 -3.01 -13.80
C GLY A 429 8.74 -3.14 -12.62
N GLU A 430 8.86 -2.11 -11.78
CA GLU A 430 9.71 -2.13 -10.62
C GLU A 430 9.12 -3.03 -9.54
N GLU A 431 9.95 -3.95 -9.03
CA GLU A 431 9.59 -4.79 -7.90
C GLU A 431 9.65 -3.97 -6.62
N VAL A 432 8.59 -4.11 -5.84
CA VAL A 432 8.39 -3.36 -4.62
C VAL A 432 8.01 -4.27 -3.45
N TYR A 433 8.31 -3.78 -2.26
CA TYR A 433 8.06 -4.42 -0.99
C TYR A 433 7.38 -3.45 -0.04
N LYS A 434 6.49 -3.97 0.81
CA LYS A 434 5.97 -3.24 1.96
C LYS A 434 5.94 -4.11 3.21
N VAL A 435 5.90 -3.44 4.36
CA VAL A 435 5.39 -4.01 5.61
C VAL A 435 4.18 -3.18 6.01
N GLY A 436 3.04 -3.84 6.11
CA GLY A 436 1.79 -3.26 6.58
C GLY A 436 1.30 -3.95 7.85
N ARG A 437 0.18 -3.45 8.36
CA ARG A 437 -0.53 -4.06 9.48
C ARG A 437 -0.83 -5.55 9.25
N SER A 438 -1.16 -5.92 8.01
CA SER A 438 -1.43 -7.29 7.59
C SER A 438 -0.17 -8.15 7.43
N GLY A 439 1.01 -7.55 7.60
CA GLY A 439 2.30 -8.15 7.37
C GLY A 439 2.95 -7.67 6.08
N GLU A 440 3.90 -8.46 5.61
CA GLU A 440 4.72 -8.14 4.46
C GLU A 440 4.14 -8.64 3.14
N SER A 441 4.47 -7.96 2.06
CA SER A 441 4.04 -8.35 0.72
C SER A 441 4.98 -7.80 -0.34
N TYR A 442 4.92 -8.43 -1.51
CA TYR A 442 5.79 -8.18 -2.66
C TYR A 442 4.90 -8.01 -3.89
N GLY A 443 5.27 -7.09 -4.77
CA GLY A 443 4.49 -6.79 -5.95
C GLY A 443 5.32 -6.06 -7.00
N VAL A 444 4.64 -5.68 -8.08
CA VAL A 444 5.24 -4.97 -9.20
C VAL A 444 4.40 -3.75 -9.52
N ILE A 445 5.04 -2.61 -9.74
CA ILE A 445 4.35 -1.38 -10.16
C ILE A 445 3.80 -1.58 -11.59
N ASN A 446 2.48 -1.49 -11.75
CA ASN A 446 1.78 -1.68 -13.03
C ASN A 446 2.10 -0.56 -14.04
N GLY A 447 2.50 0.62 -13.56
CA GLY A 447 2.92 1.76 -14.39
C GLY A 447 1.80 2.43 -15.19
N ILE A 448 0.56 1.97 -15.03
CA ILE A 448 -0.66 2.59 -15.51
C ILE A 448 -1.40 3.14 -14.29
N THR A 449 -1.94 4.34 -14.43
CA THR A 449 -2.78 4.92 -13.38
C THR A 449 -4.21 4.49 -13.56
N ASP A 450 -4.82 3.92 -12.54
CA ASP A 450 -6.21 3.48 -12.57
C ASP A 450 -7.14 4.60 -12.10
N GLY A 451 -8.35 4.61 -12.66
CA GLY A 451 -9.39 5.57 -12.30
C GLY A 451 -10.09 5.10 -11.03
N VAL A 452 -9.91 5.80 -9.91
CA VAL A 452 -10.44 5.38 -8.61
C VAL A 452 -11.42 6.40 -8.06
N ASN A 453 -12.54 5.92 -7.53
CA ASN A 453 -13.47 6.72 -6.76
C ASN A 453 -13.27 6.44 -5.27
N LEU A 454 -12.26 7.08 -4.67
CA LEU A 454 -12.01 6.93 -3.23
C LEU A 454 -13.08 7.68 -2.43
N PRO A 455 -13.84 6.98 -1.56
CA PRO A 455 -14.82 7.63 -0.69
C PRO A 455 -14.09 8.62 0.23
N GLY A 456 -14.26 9.91 0.00
CA GLY A 456 -13.43 10.93 0.65
C GLY A 456 -13.13 12.13 -0.23
N ASN A 457 -12.70 11.86 -1.46
CA ASN A 457 -12.12 12.88 -2.34
C ASN A 457 -13.16 13.82 -2.94
N GLY A 458 -14.43 13.40 -2.95
CA GLY A 458 -15.54 14.13 -3.59
C GLY A 458 -15.38 14.28 -5.11
N ARG A 459 -14.40 13.58 -5.70
CA ARG A 459 -14.11 13.54 -7.13
C ARG A 459 -13.28 12.29 -7.44
N LEU A 460 -13.26 11.91 -8.71
CA LEU A 460 -12.45 10.83 -9.24
C LEU A 460 -10.96 11.17 -9.22
N THR A 461 -10.13 10.14 -9.03
CA THR A 461 -8.67 10.28 -9.01
C THR A 461 -7.99 9.27 -9.93
N ARG A 462 -6.72 9.53 -10.26
CA ARG A 462 -5.84 8.64 -11.03
C ARG A 462 -4.74 8.14 -10.12
N GLU A 463 -4.80 6.88 -9.72
CA GLU A 463 -3.89 6.32 -8.72
C GLU A 463 -2.85 5.40 -9.33
N TRP A 464 -1.64 5.39 -8.76
CA TRP A 464 -0.64 4.40 -9.14
C TRP A 464 -1.00 3.04 -8.57
N THR A 465 -0.79 1.99 -9.36
CA THR A 465 -1.14 0.63 -8.95
C THR A 465 0.04 -0.33 -8.84
N ILE A 466 -0.09 -1.23 -7.87
CA ILE A 466 0.81 -2.36 -7.64
C ILE A 466 -0.02 -3.63 -7.73
N ILE A 467 0.48 -4.59 -8.50
CA ILE A 467 -0.09 -5.93 -8.59
C ILE A 467 0.71 -6.82 -7.65
N GLY A 468 0.00 -7.55 -6.78
CA GLY A 468 0.63 -8.48 -5.85
C GLY A 468 1.13 -9.75 -6.53
N ASN A 469 2.05 -10.45 -5.88
CA ASN A 469 2.69 -11.63 -6.45
C ASN A 469 1.88 -12.92 -6.23
N ALA A 470 1.93 -13.83 -7.21
CA ALA A 470 1.49 -15.23 -7.09
C ALA A 470 0.05 -15.35 -6.56
N LYS A 471 -0.86 -14.55 -7.13
CA LYS A 471 -2.29 -14.51 -6.77
C LYS A 471 -2.54 -14.08 -5.32
N LYS A 472 -1.58 -13.36 -4.71
CA LYS A 472 -1.75 -12.72 -3.41
C LYS A 472 -1.81 -11.23 -3.63
N GLU A 473 -2.74 -10.59 -2.94
CA GLU A 473 -2.91 -9.15 -2.97
C GLU A 473 -1.65 -8.46 -2.43
N PHE A 474 -1.27 -7.33 -3.05
CA PHE A 474 -0.12 -6.57 -2.55
C PHE A 474 -0.43 -5.89 -1.23
N SER A 475 -1.67 -5.47 -0.98
CA SER A 475 -2.06 -4.87 0.28
C SER A 475 -3.43 -5.38 0.68
N LEU A 476 -3.61 -5.53 1.99
CA LEU A 476 -4.88 -5.91 2.56
C LEU A 476 -5.54 -4.71 3.23
N PRO A 477 -6.86 -4.77 3.37
CA PRO A 477 -7.61 -4.05 4.38
C PRO A 477 -6.82 -3.62 5.65
N GLY A 478 -6.60 -2.31 5.82
CA GLY A 478 -5.86 -1.71 6.94
C GLY A 478 -4.34 -1.53 6.74
N ASP A 479 -3.82 -1.87 5.56
CA ASP A 479 -2.45 -1.53 5.16
C ASP A 479 -2.30 -0.07 4.69
N SER A 480 -3.38 0.70 4.63
CA SER A 480 -3.34 2.14 4.36
C SER A 480 -2.33 2.85 5.25
N GLY A 481 -1.42 3.60 4.65
CA GLY A 481 -0.30 4.26 5.31
C GLY A 481 1.01 3.49 5.20
N SER A 482 1.03 2.23 4.73
CA SER A 482 2.27 1.44 4.58
C SER A 482 3.22 2.08 3.57
N PHE A 483 4.50 2.15 3.92
CA PHE A 483 5.56 2.57 3.00
C PHE A 483 5.91 1.46 2.00
N ILE A 484 6.19 1.88 0.78
CA ILE A 484 6.56 1.02 -0.35
C ILE A 484 8.01 1.29 -0.71
N ILE A 485 8.86 0.29 -0.67
CA ILE A 485 10.27 0.41 -1.05
C ILE A 485 10.59 -0.42 -2.30
N ASN A 486 11.53 0.06 -3.11
CA ASN A 486 12.04 -0.69 -4.26
C ASN A 486 13.25 -1.57 -3.89
N ARG A 487 13.76 -2.31 -4.88
CA ARG A 487 14.99 -3.13 -4.75
C ARG A 487 16.24 -2.33 -4.37
N HIS A 488 16.25 -1.02 -4.57
CA HIS A 488 17.35 -0.15 -4.15
C HIS A 488 17.20 0.36 -2.71
N LEU A 489 16.21 -0.14 -1.97
CA LEU A 489 15.86 0.27 -0.60
C LEU A 489 15.44 1.75 -0.51
N GLN A 490 14.92 2.29 -1.60
CA GLN A 490 14.42 3.65 -1.69
C GLN A 490 12.91 3.66 -1.45
N LEU A 491 12.40 4.65 -0.71
CA LEU A 491 10.98 4.86 -0.52
C LEU A 491 10.38 5.43 -1.80
N VAL A 492 9.39 4.73 -2.35
CA VAL A 492 8.75 5.07 -3.63
C VAL A 492 7.38 5.69 -3.39
N GLY A 493 6.64 5.20 -2.40
CA GLY A 493 5.26 5.61 -2.18
C GLY A 493 4.68 5.18 -0.84
N MET A 494 3.41 5.50 -0.66
CA MET A 494 2.61 5.11 0.49
C MET A 494 1.26 4.55 0.03
N ILE A 495 0.88 3.39 0.53
CA ILE A 495 -0.41 2.77 0.23
C ILE A 495 -1.54 3.64 0.76
N ILE A 496 -2.54 3.90 -0.08
CA ILE A 496 -3.75 4.67 0.29
C ILE A 496 -5.01 3.80 0.29
N GLY A 497 -4.94 2.63 -0.32
CA GLY A 497 -6.02 1.65 -0.37
C GLY A 497 -5.65 0.53 -1.32
N GLY A 498 -6.60 -0.37 -1.53
CA GLY A 498 -6.45 -1.47 -2.46
C GLY A 498 -7.79 -2.11 -2.72
N ARG A 499 -7.83 -2.96 -3.73
CA ARG A 499 -8.99 -3.77 -4.04
C ARG A 499 -8.58 -4.99 -4.85
N ASP A 500 -9.07 -6.15 -4.43
CA ASP A 500 -8.73 -7.44 -5.03
C ASP A 500 -7.20 -7.53 -5.18
N GLU A 501 -6.71 -7.87 -6.38
CA GLU A 501 -5.28 -8.03 -6.64
C GLU A 501 -4.50 -6.72 -6.80
N LEU A 502 -5.19 -5.56 -6.77
CA LEU A 502 -4.61 -4.23 -7.00
C LEU A 502 -4.46 -3.44 -5.71
N SER A 503 -3.36 -2.71 -5.61
CA SER A 503 -3.10 -1.79 -4.50
C SER A 503 -2.77 -0.41 -5.02
N TYR A 504 -3.45 0.59 -4.46
CA TYR A 504 -3.32 2.00 -4.86
C TYR A 504 -2.34 2.71 -3.93
N PHE A 505 -1.47 3.55 -4.51
CA PHE A 505 -0.52 4.32 -3.73
C PHE A 505 -0.29 5.72 -4.30
N THR A 506 0.12 6.63 -3.41
CA THR A 506 0.59 7.97 -3.81
C THR A 506 2.12 7.98 -3.76
N PRO A 507 2.81 8.52 -4.79
CA PRO A 507 4.27 8.65 -4.76
C PRO A 507 4.74 9.53 -3.59
N ILE A 508 5.80 9.11 -2.90
CA ILE A 508 6.20 9.76 -1.64
C ILE A 508 6.69 11.20 -1.86
N LYS A 509 7.33 11.50 -3.01
CA LYS A 509 7.76 12.86 -3.32
C LYS A 509 6.58 13.83 -3.39
N ILE A 510 5.46 13.38 -3.95
CA ILE A 510 4.23 14.17 -4.07
C ILE A 510 3.64 14.43 -2.67
N ILE A 511 3.62 13.42 -1.80
CA ILE A 511 3.19 13.57 -0.40
C ILE A 511 4.08 14.59 0.32
N LEU A 512 5.40 14.46 0.25
CA LEU A 512 6.32 15.36 0.95
C LEU A 512 6.25 16.80 0.43
N GLN A 513 6.09 16.99 -0.88
CA GLN A 513 5.89 18.31 -1.49
C GLN A 513 4.60 18.97 -0.99
N ASP A 514 3.51 18.21 -0.95
CA ASP A 514 2.23 18.73 -0.48
C ASP A 514 2.25 19.00 1.04
N ILE A 515 2.93 18.18 1.84
CA ILE A 515 3.20 18.47 3.26
C ILE A 515 3.92 19.81 3.41
N GLU A 516 4.98 20.05 2.64
CA GLU A 516 5.71 21.32 2.67
C GLU A 516 4.81 22.49 2.28
N GLN A 517 4.02 22.34 1.22
CA GLN A 517 3.09 23.37 0.78
C GLN A 517 2.04 23.72 1.83
N GLN A 518 1.46 22.73 2.51
CA GLN A 518 0.39 22.95 3.49
C GLN A 518 0.88 23.41 4.85
N THR A 519 2.05 22.95 5.27
CA THR A 519 2.53 23.17 6.64
C THR A 519 3.67 24.19 6.71
N GLY A 520 4.33 24.47 5.58
CA GLY A 520 5.58 25.21 5.54
C GLY A 520 6.75 24.48 6.20
N LYS A 521 6.61 23.17 6.46
CA LYS A 521 7.62 22.34 7.14
C LYS A 521 8.21 21.32 6.18
N ARG A 522 9.52 21.13 6.29
CA ARG A 522 10.26 20.15 5.50
C ARG A 522 10.69 18.99 6.37
N PHE A 523 10.62 17.80 5.81
CA PHE A 523 10.99 16.56 6.50
C PHE A 523 12.06 15.79 5.73
N SER A 524 12.80 14.96 6.47
CA SER A 524 13.60 13.85 5.94
C SER A 524 13.13 12.56 6.61
N LEU A 525 13.40 11.43 5.97
CA LEU A 525 13.14 10.10 6.51
C LEU A 525 14.19 9.69 7.56
#